data_AF-A0A9P0Q585-F1
#
_entry.id   AF-A0A9P0Q585-F1
#
_cell.length_a   1.000
_cell.length_b   1.000
_cell.length_c   1.000
_cell.angle_alpha   90.00
_cell.angle_beta   90.00
_cell.angle_gamma   90.00
#
_symmetry.space_group_name_H-M   'P 1'
#
loop_
_entity.id
_entity.type
_entity.pdbx_description
1 polymer ?
#
loop_
_entity_poly.entity_id
_entity_poly.type
_entity_poly.pdbx_seq_one_letter_code
_entity_poly.pdbx_strand_id
1 'polypeptide(L)'
;MACQLETYGVDPYLVEDEQGVKLTLWINHKGLMTYHEAKKVHHMEWMNICKILREQNKLVVYLMSGDYVTLSCLTVAESEYIFFGAVQHLAIFTSTSTRSTIGLNGSESAEGMYDEIRSLMAETNTFEIATEEDCYLYESESGTECDRKSELTFRRYSPRVWHIAMCIAIFSIAMEVCSLWRSKSTPYYWSLIEKFVPNKLF
;
A
#
# COMPACT_ATOMS: atom_id res chain seq x y z
N MET A 1 1.41 13.31 38.40
CA MET A 1 1.64 13.46 36.95
C MET A 1 2.22 12.15 36.43
N ALA A 2 1.39 11.25 35.90
CA ALA A 2 1.85 9.99 35.33
C ALA A 2 2.08 10.11 33.81
N CYS A 3 1.31 10.95 33.12
CA CYS A 3 1.41 11.22 31.68
C CYS A 3 2.73 11.88 31.22
N GLN A 4 3.59 12.28 32.15
CA GLN A 4 4.90 12.86 31.84
C GLN A 4 6.03 11.82 31.83
N LEU A 5 5.76 10.60 32.30
CA LEU A 5 6.74 9.51 32.30
C LEU A 5 6.81 8.86 30.92
N GLU A 6 8.01 8.62 30.42
CA GLU A 6 8.22 7.98 29.11
C GLU A 6 7.68 6.56 29.04
N THR A 7 7.51 5.90 30.19
CA THR A 7 6.96 4.54 30.33
C THR A 7 5.43 4.49 30.41
N TYR A 8 4.76 5.64 30.45
CA TYR A 8 3.31 5.68 30.63
C TYR A 8 2.59 5.37 29.32
N GLY A 9 1.75 4.33 29.32
CA GLY A 9 0.95 3.95 28.15
C GLY A 9 1.78 3.36 27.00
N VAL A 10 2.92 2.74 27.32
CA VAL A 10 3.80 2.09 26.34
C VAL A 10 3.69 0.59 26.49
N ASP A 11 3.46 -0.10 25.37
CA ASP A 11 3.54 -1.56 25.27
C ASP A 11 4.95 -1.96 24.79
N PRO A 12 5.74 -2.66 25.63
CA PRO A 12 7.07 -3.10 25.26
C PRO A 12 7.03 -4.44 24.49
N TYR A 13 7.75 -4.51 23.39
CA TYR A 13 7.91 -5.71 22.56
C TYR A 13 9.37 -6.14 22.53
N LEU A 14 9.64 -7.46 22.48
CA LEU A 14 11.00 -7.96 22.37
C LEU A 14 11.34 -8.17 20.89
N VAL A 15 12.35 -7.47 20.41
CA VAL A 15 12.83 -7.54 19.02
C VAL A 15 14.34 -7.72 18.99
N GLU A 16 14.89 -8.08 17.84
CA GLU A 16 16.32 -8.23 17.61
C GLU A 16 16.75 -7.31 16.48
N ASP A 17 17.91 -6.67 16.62
CA ASP A 17 18.52 -5.88 15.54
C ASP A 17 19.11 -6.80 14.44
N GLU A 18 19.60 -6.22 13.35
CA GLU A 18 20.29 -6.94 12.26
C GLU A 18 21.50 -7.75 12.74
N GLN A 19 22.14 -7.32 13.85
CA GLN A 19 23.25 -8.07 14.44
C GLN A 19 22.80 -9.13 15.47
N GLY A 20 21.49 -9.37 15.64
CA GLY A 20 20.94 -10.34 16.59
C GLY A 20 20.94 -9.85 18.06
N VAL A 21 21.14 -8.55 18.28
CA VAL A 21 21.11 -7.95 19.62
C VAL A 21 19.65 -7.80 20.05
N LYS A 22 19.32 -8.31 21.24
CA LYS A 22 17.97 -8.22 21.80
C LYS A 22 17.68 -6.79 22.28
N LEU A 23 16.66 -6.18 21.70
CA LEU A 23 16.17 -4.84 21.99
C LEU A 23 14.73 -4.91 22.48
N THR A 24 14.33 -3.95 23.30
CA THR A 24 12.92 -3.72 23.63
C THR A 24 12.39 -2.57 22.79
N LEU A 25 11.42 -2.86 21.91
CA LEU A 25 10.73 -1.87 21.09
C LEU A 25 9.54 -1.30 21.86
N TRP A 26 9.48 0.01 21.93
CA TRP A 26 8.43 0.78 22.60
C TRP A 26 7.71 1.62 21.55
N ILE A 27 6.37 1.48 21.52
CA ILE A 27 5.51 2.32 20.69
C ILE A 27 4.91 3.40 21.60
N ASN A 28 5.13 4.67 21.26
CA ASN A 28 4.64 5.79 22.06
C ASN A 28 4.11 6.93 21.16
N HIS A 29 3.47 7.94 21.76
CA HIS A 29 2.96 9.12 21.05
C HIS A 29 4.03 9.93 20.30
N LYS A 30 5.30 9.81 20.67
CA LYS A 30 6.41 10.49 19.98
C LYS A 30 6.96 9.72 18.78
N GLY A 31 6.85 8.39 18.79
CA GLY A 31 7.50 7.55 17.80
C GLY A 31 7.71 6.11 18.27
N LEU A 32 8.52 5.40 17.50
CA LEU A 32 9.10 4.11 17.88
C LEU A 32 10.43 4.34 18.60
N MET A 33 10.63 3.70 19.74
CA MET A 33 11.88 3.75 20.50
C MET A 33 12.41 2.35 20.73
N THR A 34 13.71 2.15 20.59
CA THR A 34 14.35 0.89 20.97
C THR A 34 15.24 1.08 22.18
N TYR A 35 15.22 0.11 23.08
CA TYR A 35 16.01 0.10 24.30
C TYR A 35 16.86 -1.16 24.38
N HIS A 36 18.11 -1.02 24.84
CA HIS A 36 18.99 -2.11 25.20
C HIS A 36 19.38 -1.94 26.67
N GLU A 37 19.10 -2.92 27.52
CA GLU A 37 19.44 -2.87 28.96
C GLU A 37 19.00 -1.55 29.64
N ALA A 38 17.78 -1.09 29.37
CA ALA A 38 17.21 0.18 29.84
C ALA A 38 17.89 1.47 29.33
N LYS A 39 18.80 1.37 28.36
CA LYS A 39 19.34 2.53 27.62
C LYS A 39 18.64 2.69 26.29
N LYS A 40 18.22 3.91 25.98
CA LYS A 40 17.64 4.25 24.68
C LYS A 40 18.71 4.15 23.59
N VAL A 41 18.44 3.36 22.56
CA VAL A 41 19.36 3.13 21.43
C VAL A 41 18.92 3.96 20.23
N HIS A 42 17.69 3.74 19.74
CA HIS A 42 17.14 4.48 18.61
C HIS A 42 15.83 5.20 18.98
N HIS A 43 15.61 6.35 18.35
CA HIS A 43 14.36 7.10 18.37
C HIS A 43 13.95 7.41 16.94
N MET A 44 12.86 6.79 16.50
CA MET A 44 12.27 7.02 15.19
C MET A 44 10.98 7.81 15.41
N GLU A 45 11.06 9.13 15.27
CA GLU A 45 9.91 10.01 15.43
C GLU A 45 8.90 9.76 14.31
N TRP A 46 7.60 9.84 14.62
CA TRP A 46 6.54 9.58 13.62
C TRP A 46 6.69 10.44 12.36
N MET A 47 7.10 11.70 12.51
CA MET A 47 7.32 12.63 11.39
C MET A 47 8.53 12.26 10.51
N ASN A 48 9.47 11.48 11.06
CA ASN A 48 10.68 11.07 10.35
C ASN A 48 10.53 9.70 9.69
N ILE A 49 9.38 9.02 9.81
CA ILE A 49 9.13 7.72 9.19
C ILE A 49 8.43 7.94 7.85
N CYS A 50 9.04 7.53 6.72
CA CYS A 50 8.40 7.59 5.39
C CYS A 50 7.48 6.37 5.18
N LYS A 51 7.95 5.17 5.59
CA LYS A 51 7.26 3.90 5.33
C LYS A 51 7.57 2.85 6.39
N ILE A 52 6.58 2.01 6.70
CA ILE A 52 6.76 0.79 7.50
C ILE A 52 6.40 -0.42 6.64
N LEU A 53 7.30 -1.41 6.62
CA LEU A 53 7.15 -2.67 5.92
C LEU A 53 7.20 -3.83 6.89
N ARG A 54 6.37 -4.85 6.66
CA ARG A 54 6.48 -6.15 7.32
C ARG A 54 6.90 -7.20 6.32
N GLU A 55 7.97 -7.92 6.63
CA GLU A 55 8.44 -9.09 5.88
C GLU A 55 8.52 -10.29 6.82
N GLN A 56 7.55 -11.21 6.73
CA GLN A 56 7.47 -12.40 7.57
C GLN A 56 7.51 -12.07 9.08
N ASN A 57 8.65 -12.27 9.74
CA ASN A 57 8.88 -11.94 11.14
C ASN A 57 9.72 -10.67 11.33
N LYS A 58 10.00 -9.91 10.28
CA LYS A 58 10.80 -8.69 10.31
C LYS A 58 9.94 -7.46 10.04
N LEU A 59 10.32 -6.37 10.69
CA LEU A 59 9.76 -5.04 10.51
C LEU A 59 10.87 -4.14 9.96
N VAL A 60 10.64 -3.52 8.80
CA VAL A 60 11.58 -2.57 8.20
C VAL A 60 10.95 -1.19 8.23
N VAL A 61 11.60 -0.26 8.92
CA VAL A 61 11.15 1.12 9.06
C VAL A 61 12.07 2.01 8.22
N TYR A 62 11.51 2.68 7.21
CA TYR A 62 12.23 3.64 6.38
C TYR A 62 12.08 5.04 6.93
N LEU A 63 13.19 5.73 7.09
CA LEU A 63 13.25 7.09 7.60
C LEU A 63 13.37 8.09 6.44
N MET A 64 12.91 9.31 6.68
CA MET A 64 13.04 10.45 5.76
C MET A 64 14.51 10.80 5.46
N SER A 65 15.45 10.42 6.34
CA SER A 65 16.88 10.62 6.13
C SER A 65 17.48 9.72 5.04
N GLY A 66 16.73 8.72 4.56
CA GLY A 66 17.21 7.67 3.67
C GLY A 66 17.77 6.44 4.40
N ASP A 67 17.87 6.49 5.73
CA ASP A 67 18.22 5.34 6.55
C ASP A 67 17.03 4.39 6.72
N TYR A 68 17.32 3.11 6.94
CA TYR A 68 16.30 2.13 7.32
C TYR A 68 16.75 1.37 8.57
N VAL A 69 15.77 0.93 9.35
CA VAL A 69 15.99 0.11 10.56
C VAL A 69 15.22 -1.18 10.41
N THR A 70 15.92 -2.31 10.51
CA THR A 70 15.33 -3.64 10.45
C THR A 70 15.26 -4.25 11.84
N LEU A 71 14.06 -4.63 12.27
CA LEU A 71 13.79 -5.26 13.56
C LEU A 71 13.22 -6.66 13.33
N SER A 72 13.90 -7.67 13.83
CA SER A 72 13.46 -9.06 13.79
C SER A 72 12.62 -9.38 15.02
N CYS A 73 11.40 -9.86 14.84
CA CYS A 73 10.50 -10.31 15.89
C CYS A 73 10.69 -11.81 16.14
N LEU A 74 10.27 -12.29 17.32
CA LEU A 74 10.39 -13.71 17.68
C LEU A 74 9.45 -14.58 16.82
N THR A 75 8.28 -14.04 16.47
CA THR A 75 7.27 -14.75 15.68
C THR A 75 6.64 -13.87 14.60
N VAL A 76 6.07 -14.50 13.58
CA VAL A 76 5.31 -13.80 12.53
C VAL A 76 4.09 -13.09 13.11
N ALA A 77 3.37 -13.73 14.03
CA ALA A 77 2.19 -13.15 14.68
C ALA A 77 2.54 -11.91 15.53
N GLU A 78 3.67 -11.94 16.24
CA GLU A 78 4.18 -10.78 16.97
C GLU A 78 4.53 -9.63 16.03
N SER A 79 5.21 -9.91 14.92
CA SER A 79 5.53 -8.87 13.93
C SER A 79 4.27 -8.23 13.32
N GLU A 80 3.20 -9.01 13.13
CA GLU A 80 1.91 -8.52 12.64
C GLU A 80 1.26 -7.59 13.65
N TYR A 81 1.25 -8.00 14.91
CA TYR A 81 0.66 -7.22 15.99
C TYR A 81 1.41 -5.89 16.18
N ILE A 82 2.74 -5.92 16.20
CA ILE A 82 3.59 -4.74 16.30
C ILE A 82 3.39 -3.83 15.09
N PHE A 83 3.38 -4.39 13.88
CA PHE A 83 3.15 -3.63 12.64
C PHE A 83 1.80 -2.91 12.69
N PHE A 84 0.73 -3.62 13.05
CA PHE A 84 -0.60 -3.03 13.18
C PHE A 84 -0.61 -1.89 14.20
N GLY A 85 -0.04 -2.13 15.39
CA GLY A 85 0.08 -1.11 16.43
C GLY A 85 0.87 0.11 15.96
N ALA A 86 2.00 -0.08 15.30
CA ALA A 86 2.84 1.01 14.79
C ALA A 86 2.13 1.83 13.71
N VAL A 87 1.49 1.19 12.73
CA VAL A 87 0.73 1.88 11.67
C VAL A 87 -0.46 2.63 12.25
N GLN A 88 -1.17 2.03 13.20
CA GLN A 88 -2.29 2.66 13.89
C GLN A 88 -1.86 3.93 14.62
N HIS A 89 -0.77 3.87 15.39
CA HIS A 89 -0.22 5.03 16.10
C HIS A 89 0.28 6.08 15.11
N LEU A 90 1.01 5.66 14.08
CA LEU A 90 1.48 6.54 13.02
C LEU A 90 0.29 7.30 12.39
N ALA A 91 -0.77 6.60 12.00
CA ALA A 91 -1.96 7.22 11.41
C ALA A 91 -2.59 8.23 12.37
N ILE A 92 -2.77 7.89 13.65
CA ILE A 92 -3.35 8.81 14.65
C ILE A 92 -2.48 10.06 14.83
N PHE A 93 -1.16 9.91 14.98
CA PHE A 93 -0.27 11.03 15.29
C PHE A 93 0.18 11.83 14.06
N THR A 94 0.00 11.31 12.85
CA THR A 94 0.29 12.05 11.60
C THR A 94 -0.97 12.61 10.92
N SER A 95 -2.15 12.00 11.09
CA SER A 95 -3.43 12.52 10.54
C SER A 95 -3.96 13.76 11.25
N THR A 96 -3.46 14.05 12.46
CA THR A 96 -3.97 15.15 13.29
C THR A 96 -3.59 16.55 12.80
N SER A 97 -2.79 16.67 11.73
CA SER A 97 -2.56 17.96 11.06
C SER A 97 -3.83 18.53 10.40
N THR A 98 -4.90 17.75 10.22
CA THR A 98 -6.16 18.19 9.58
C THR A 98 -7.42 18.13 10.44
N ARG A 99 -7.33 17.73 11.72
CA ARG A 99 -8.52 17.71 12.61
C ARG A 99 -8.18 18.12 14.04
N SER A 100 -7.87 19.40 14.20
CA SER A 100 -7.99 20.08 15.48
C SER A 100 -9.44 20.02 15.95
N THR A 101 -9.63 19.64 17.22
CA THR A 101 -10.84 19.84 18.04
C THR A 101 -12.15 19.28 17.48
N ILE A 102 -12.41 17.99 17.70
CA ILE A 102 -13.80 17.50 17.81
C ILE A 102 -13.93 16.86 19.19
N GLY A 103 -14.74 17.50 20.02
CA GLY A 103 -15.09 17.00 21.34
C GLY A 103 -15.61 15.57 21.24
N LEU A 104 -15.22 14.79 22.23
CA LEU A 104 -15.72 13.45 22.53
C LEU A 104 -17.25 13.41 22.40
N ASN A 105 -17.74 12.96 21.26
CA ASN A 105 -19.10 12.47 21.08
C ASN A 105 -19.02 11.27 20.14
N GLY A 106 -19.18 10.08 20.74
CA GLY A 106 -19.61 8.86 20.06
C GLY A 106 -18.62 8.21 19.11
N SER A 107 -17.88 7.24 19.64
CA SER A 107 -17.55 5.89 19.11
C SER A 107 -17.56 5.53 17.62
N GLU A 108 -18.19 6.25 16.70
CA GLU A 108 -18.34 5.83 15.29
C GLU A 108 -17.19 6.28 14.37
N SER A 109 -16.39 7.28 14.77
CA SER A 109 -15.35 7.83 13.87
C SER A 109 -13.97 7.16 13.99
N ALA A 110 -13.63 6.58 15.13
CA ALA A 110 -12.34 5.91 15.32
C ALA A 110 -12.38 4.46 14.84
N GLU A 111 -13.50 3.77 15.09
CA GLU A 111 -13.68 2.37 14.73
C GLU A 111 -13.74 2.18 13.20
N GLY A 112 -14.43 3.07 12.47
CA GLY A 112 -14.41 3.09 11.01
C GLY A 112 -13.02 3.36 10.40
N MET A 113 -12.21 4.22 11.02
CA MET A 113 -10.83 4.47 10.59
C MET A 113 -9.95 3.23 10.80
N TYR A 114 -10.15 2.49 11.90
CA TYR A 114 -9.42 1.23 12.13
C TYR A 114 -9.84 0.13 11.17
N ASP A 115 -11.12 0.03 10.82
CA ASP A 115 -11.59 -0.94 9.84
C ASP A 115 -11.13 -0.58 8.41
N GLU A 116 -11.05 0.70 8.07
CA GLU A 116 -10.47 1.17 6.81
C GLU A 116 -8.95 0.90 6.75
N ILE A 117 -8.20 1.24 7.80
CA ILE A 117 -6.77 0.92 7.89
C ILE A 117 -6.55 -0.60 7.86
N ARG A 118 -7.38 -1.38 8.59
CA ARG A 118 -7.33 -2.85 8.56
C ARG A 118 -7.64 -3.40 7.17
N SER A 119 -8.59 -2.81 6.44
CA SER A 119 -8.90 -3.18 5.05
C SER A 119 -7.74 -2.87 4.10
N LEU A 120 -7.11 -1.69 4.24
CA LEU A 120 -5.94 -1.30 3.45
C LEU A 120 -4.70 -2.18 3.74
N MET A 121 -4.50 -2.55 5.01
CA MET A 121 -3.43 -3.45 5.44
C MET A 121 -3.69 -4.91 5.07
N ALA A 122 -4.96 -5.34 5.01
CA ALA A 122 -5.31 -6.68 4.54
C ALA A 122 -4.92 -6.88 3.05
N GLU A 123 -4.87 -5.80 2.28
CA GLU A 123 -4.47 -5.81 0.88
C GLU A 123 -2.96 -5.63 0.67
N THR A 124 -2.25 -5.03 1.64
CA THR A 124 -0.82 -4.71 1.51
C THR A 124 -0.03 -4.85 2.81
N ASN A 125 1.09 -5.57 2.79
CA ASN A 125 2.05 -5.65 3.92
C ASN A 125 2.87 -4.36 4.11
N THR A 126 2.35 -3.21 3.66
CA THR A 126 3.10 -1.97 3.45
C THR A 126 2.22 -0.76 3.76
N PHE A 127 2.69 0.18 4.58
CA PHE A 127 2.01 1.47 4.79
C PHE A 127 2.97 2.64 4.52
N GLU A 128 2.58 3.53 3.61
CA GLU A 128 3.34 4.70 3.17
C GLU A 128 2.61 5.98 3.59
N ILE A 129 3.35 6.94 4.16
CA ILE A 129 2.80 8.29 4.38
C ILE A 129 2.88 9.03 3.05
N ALA A 130 1.72 9.26 2.44
CA ALA A 130 1.60 10.12 1.27
C ALA A 130 1.79 11.59 1.69
N THR A 131 3.03 12.01 1.88
CA THR A 131 3.40 13.42 1.74
C THR A 131 3.75 13.61 0.28
N GLU A 132 2.88 14.31 -0.45
CA GLU A 132 3.26 14.91 -1.73
C GLU A 132 4.44 15.85 -1.47
N GLU A 133 5.48 15.72 -2.29
CA GLU A 133 6.81 16.34 -2.18
C GLU A 133 7.84 15.49 -1.40
N ASP A 134 8.49 14.61 -2.19
CA ASP A 134 9.91 14.22 -2.04
C ASP A 134 10.35 13.18 -0.97
N CYS A 135 9.89 11.92 -1.05
CA CYS A 135 10.77 10.77 -0.74
C CYS A 135 11.61 10.47 -2.00
N TYR A 136 12.75 11.16 -2.16
CA TYR A 136 13.65 11.01 -3.31
C TYR A 136 14.17 9.57 -3.45
N LEU A 137 14.16 9.13 -4.71
CA LEU A 137 14.83 7.95 -5.27
C LEU A 137 16.29 7.81 -4.80
N TYR A 138 16.63 6.65 -4.23
CA TYR A 138 17.89 5.96 -4.51
C TYR A 138 17.67 4.44 -4.46
N GLU A 139 17.47 3.84 -5.64
CA GLU A 139 17.85 2.44 -5.87
C GLU A 139 19.38 2.41 -5.89
N SER A 140 20.00 1.75 -4.91
CA SER A 140 21.42 1.36 -5.01
C SER A 140 21.48 -0.15 -5.12
N GLU A 141 21.78 -0.60 -6.33
CA GLU A 141 22.20 -1.95 -6.65
C GLU A 141 23.42 -2.32 -5.78
N SER A 142 23.26 -3.31 -4.89
CA SER A 142 24.35 -4.21 -4.55
C SER A 142 23.76 -5.57 -4.21
N GLY A 143 24.03 -6.53 -5.09
CA GLY A 143 23.45 -7.86 -5.05
C GLY A 143 24.13 -8.76 -4.04
N THR A 144 23.32 -9.60 -3.40
CA THR A 144 23.59 -11.04 -3.30
C THR A 144 22.28 -11.78 -3.50
N GLU A 145 22.16 -12.30 -4.72
CA GLU A 145 21.43 -13.48 -5.17
C GLU A 145 20.87 -14.40 -4.06
N CYS A 146 19.54 -14.47 -3.96
CA CYS A 146 18.85 -15.71 -3.63
C CYS A 146 17.48 -15.76 -4.34
N ASP A 147 17.21 -16.94 -4.89
CA ASP A 147 16.39 -17.23 -6.06
C ASP A 147 14.87 -17.31 -5.77
N ARG A 148 14.10 -16.64 -6.66
CA ARG A 148 12.85 -17.10 -7.32
C ARG A 148 11.44 -16.86 -6.74
N LYS A 149 10.70 -16.05 -7.53
CA LYS A 149 9.24 -16.01 -7.87
C LYS A 149 8.29 -15.49 -6.79
N SER A 150 7.47 -14.47 -7.02
CA SER A 150 6.70 -14.14 -8.23
C SER A 150 6.39 -12.64 -8.35
N GLU A 151 6.39 -12.17 -9.59
CA GLU A 151 6.00 -10.83 -10.04
C GLU A 151 4.61 -10.40 -9.56
N LEU A 152 4.50 -9.16 -9.07
CA LEU A 152 3.33 -8.30 -9.26
C LEU A 152 3.76 -6.85 -9.07
N THR A 153 4.43 -6.32 -10.10
CA THR A 153 4.70 -4.89 -10.25
C THR A 153 3.37 -4.15 -10.44
N PHE A 154 2.79 -3.63 -9.36
CA PHE A 154 1.71 -2.65 -9.46
C PHE A 154 2.32 -1.27 -9.77
N ARG A 155 2.65 -1.06 -11.06
CA ARG A 155 2.83 0.29 -11.58
C ARG A 155 1.54 1.06 -11.29
N ARG A 156 1.62 2.17 -10.55
CA ARG A 156 0.57 3.21 -10.52
C ARG A 156 0.26 3.62 -11.96
N TYR A 157 -0.78 3.02 -12.53
CA TYR A 157 -1.26 3.39 -13.85
C TYR A 157 -1.98 4.73 -13.73
N SER A 158 -1.38 5.76 -14.35
CA SER A 158 -2.04 7.06 -14.49
C SER A 158 -3.42 6.90 -15.13
N PRO A 159 -4.42 7.73 -14.77
CA PRO A 159 -5.81 7.60 -15.25
C PRO A 159 -5.93 7.61 -16.78
N ARG A 160 -4.93 8.13 -17.50
CA ARG A 160 -4.86 8.09 -18.96
C ARG A 160 -4.69 6.67 -19.53
N VAL A 161 -4.06 5.76 -18.81
CA VAL A 161 -3.84 4.38 -19.29
C VAL A 161 -5.10 3.54 -19.17
N TRP A 162 -5.94 3.81 -18.17
CA TRP A 162 -7.27 3.19 -18.06
C TRP A 162 -8.16 3.53 -19.25
N HIS A 163 -8.14 4.78 -19.72
CA HIS A 163 -8.91 5.17 -20.91
C HIS A 163 -8.43 4.44 -22.16
N ILE A 164 -7.11 4.30 -22.36
CA ILE A 164 -6.56 3.59 -23.52
C ILE A 164 -6.94 2.10 -23.48
N ALA A 165 -6.81 1.45 -22.32
CA ALA A 165 -7.19 0.05 -22.16
C ALA A 165 -8.70 -0.17 -22.41
N MET A 166 -9.55 0.74 -21.93
CA MET A 166 -11.00 0.68 -22.15
C MET A 166 -11.34 0.87 -23.64
N CYS A 167 -10.67 1.80 -24.32
CA CYS A 167 -10.84 2.00 -25.76
C CYS A 167 -10.46 0.75 -26.58
N ILE A 168 -9.38 0.05 -26.20
CA ILE A 168 -8.95 -1.18 -26.87
C ILE A 168 -9.99 -2.29 -26.66
N ALA A 169 -10.48 -2.47 -25.44
CA ALA A 169 -11.51 -3.47 -25.13
C ALA A 169 -12.81 -3.23 -25.91
N ILE A 170 -13.25 -1.97 -26.00
CA ILE A 170 -14.44 -1.59 -26.78
C ILE A 170 -14.21 -1.86 -28.27
N PHE A 171 -13.03 -1.56 -28.81
CA PHE A 171 -12.71 -1.81 -30.22
C PHE A 171 -12.70 -3.32 -30.53
N SER A 172 -12.17 -4.15 -29.64
CA SER A 172 -12.19 -5.61 -29.79
C SER A 172 -13.62 -6.16 -29.82
N ILE A 173 -14.48 -5.71 -28.91
CA ILE A 173 -15.90 -6.12 -28.90
C ILE A 173 -16.62 -5.64 -30.16
N ALA A 174 -16.37 -4.41 -30.61
CA ALA A 174 -16.97 -3.88 -31.83
C ALA A 174 -16.57 -4.68 -33.08
N MET A 175 -15.29 -5.08 -33.18
CA MET A 175 -14.79 -5.93 -34.26
C MET A 175 -15.44 -7.32 -34.25
N GLU A 176 -15.63 -7.90 -33.07
CA GLU A 176 -16.26 -9.21 -32.92
C GLU A 176 -17.75 -9.16 -33.31
N VAL A 177 -18.47 -8.10 -32.90
CA VAL A 177 -19.86 -7.84 -33.33
C VAL A 177 -19.93 -7.61 -34.84
N CYS A 178 -19.02 -6.83 -35.42
CA CYS A 178 -18.95 -6.64 -36.87
C CYS A 178 -18.69 -7.95 -37.63
N SER A 179 -17.83 -8.82 -37.10
CA SER A 179 -17.56 -10.13 -37.70
C SER A 179 -18.78 -11.05 -37.65
N LEU A 180 -19.53 -11.05 -36.54
CA LEU A 180 -20.78 -11.80 -36.38
C LEU A 180 -21.88 -11.27 -37.30
N TRP A 181 -21.96 -9.95 -37.50
CA TRP A 181 -22.90 -9.35 -38.44
C TRP A 181 -22.54 -9.69 -39.90
N ARG A 182 -21.26 -9.68 -40.24
CA ARG A 182 -20.75 -10.09 -41.56
C ARG A 182 -20.95 -11.59 -41.81
N SER A 183 -20.91 -12.42 -40.77
CA SER A 183 -21.16 -13.86 -40.86
C SER A 183 -22.65 -14.21 -41.00
N LYS A 184 -23.57 -13.36 -40.53
CA LYS A 184 -25.03 -13.61 -40.58
C LYS A 184 -25.76 -12.88 -41.72
N SER A 185 -25.05 -12.05 -42.48
CA SER A 185 -25.53 -11.37 -43.69
C SER A 185 -24.63 -11.83 -44.85
N THR A 186 -24.92 -12.86 -45.66
CA THR A 186 -26.18 -13.28 -46.32
C THR A 186 -25.98 -14.65 -46.99
N PRO A 187 -27.07 -15.33 -47.41
CA PRO A 187 -27.29 -15.40 -48.86
C PRO A 187 -28.65 -14.86 -49.34
N TYR A 188 -29.49 -14.31 -48.45
CA TYR A 188 -30.84 -13.85 -48.83
C TYR A 188 -30.94 -12.40 -49.34
N TYR A 189 -29.95 -11.54 -49.10
CA TYR A 189 -30.01 -10.13 -49.53
C TYR A 189 -29.31 -9.85 -50.87
N TRP A 190 -28.45 -10.77 -51.36
CA TRP A 190 -27.82 -10.64 -52.68
C TRP A 190 -28.80 -10.95 -53.83
N SER A 191 -29.74 -11.88 -53.63
CA SER A 191 -30.77 -12.22 -54.63
C SER A 191 -31.90 -11.19 -54.77
N LEU A 192 -32.02 -10.24 -53.84
CA LEU A 192 -32.94 -9.09 -53.94
C LEU A 192 -32.33 -7.90 -54.66
N ILE A 193 -31.00 -7.75 -54.65
CA ILE A 193 -30.30 -6.66 -55.36
C ILE A 193 -30.20 -6.94 -56.86
N GLU A 194 -30.03 -8.21 -57.28
CA GLU A 194 -30.08 -8.59 -58.71
C GLU A 194 -31.47 -8.41 -59.35
N LYS A 195 -32.55 -8.34 -58.55
CA LYS A 195 -33.91 -8.10 -59.07
C LYS A 195 -34.27 -6.62 -59.24
N PHE A 196 -33.46 -5.69 -58.72
CA PHE A 196 -33.76 -4.25 -58.71
C PHE A 196 -32.83 -3.38 -59.57
N VAL A 197 -31.85 -3.96 -60.27
CA VAL A 197 -31.06 -3.24 -61.28
C VAL A 197 -31.39 -3.80 -62.67
N PRO A 198 -32.36 -3.21 -63.39
CA PRO A 198 -32.53 -3.53 -64.80
C PRO A 198 -31.28 -3.07 -65.58
N ASN A 199 -30.66 -4.02 -66.27
CA ASN A 199 -29.71 -3.76 -67.36
C ASN A 199 -30.38 -2.86 -68.42
N LYS A 200 -30.14 -1.55 -68.35
CA LYS A 200 -30.32 -0.62 -69.46
C LYS A 200 -29.29 0.50 -69.34
N LEU A 201 -28.23 0.41 -70.13
CA LEU A 201 -27.56 1.52 -70.84
C LEU A 201 -26.33 0.95 -71.59
N PHE A 202 -26.59 0.28 -72.70
CA PHE A 202 -25.99 0.61 -73.99
C PHE A 202 -27.15 0.97 -74.93
#